data_AF-B8J096-F1
#
_entry.id   AF-B8J096-F1
#
_cell.length_a   1.000
_cell.length_b   1.000
_cell.length_c   1.000
_cell.angle_alpha   90.00
_cell.angle_beta   90.00
_cell.angle_gamma   90.00
#
_symmetry.space_group_name_H-M   'P 1'
#
loop_
_entity.id
_entity.type
_entity.pdbx_description
1 polymer ?
#
loop_
_entity_poly.entity_id
_entity_poly.type
_entity_poly.pdbx_seq_one_letter_code
_entity_poly.pdbx_strand_id
1 'polypeptide(L)'
;MGAALAGSLSFSLCVPPEIRAWDGFDAASTDLVEVNPDRVPSPGETVDVRNYDTDTTETCLVESVSRNARTVELVVRTSAGATRTLVMEGR
;
A
#
# COMPACT_ATOMS: atom_id res chain seq x y z
N MET A 1 -49.03 -27.14 4.63
CA MET A 1 -48.38 -27.30 3.31
C MET A 1 -47.78 -25.95 2.91
N GLY A 2 -46.46 -25.91 2.67
CA GLY A 2 -45.69 -24.81 2.04
C GLY A 2 -45.48 -23.57 2.93
N ALA A 3 -44.35 -23.33 3.62
CA ALA A 3 -42.96 -23.15 3.18
C ALA A 3 -42.75 -21.94 2.24
N ALA A 4 -42.16 -20.86 2.77
CA ALA A 4 -41.18 -20.04 2.06
C ALA A 4 -40.38 -19.21 3.09
N LEU A 5 -39.21 -19.73 3.44
CA LEU A 5 -38.14 -19.01 4.13
C LEU A 5 -37.56 -18.00 3.13
N ALA A 6 -37.74 -16.70 3.36
CA ALA A 6 -37.00 -15.67 2.64
C ALA A 6 -35.96 -15.08 3.60
N GLY A 7 -34.81 -15.72 3.65
CA GLY A 7 -33.64 -15.26 4.38
C GLY A 7 -33.17 -13.93 3.80
N SER A 8 -33.24 -12.87 4.60
CA SER A 8 -32.59 -11.61 4.32
C SER A 8 -31.08 -11.83 4.37
N LEU A 9 -30.46 -12.03 3.20
CA LEU A 9 -29.02 -11.96 3.02
C LEU A 9 -28.59 -10.54 3.37
N SER A 10 -28.15 -10.33 4.61
CA SER A 10 -27.36 -9.15 4.98
C SER A 10 -26.11 -9.15 4.10
N PHE A 11 -26.15 -8.37 3.02
CA PHE A 11 -24.99 -7.95 2.27
C PHE A 11 -24.15 -7.11 3.24
N SER A 12 -23.26 -7.78 3.98
CA SER A 12 -22.25 -7.09 4.75
C SER A 12 -21.40 -6.34 3.74
N LEU A 13 -21.67 -5.03 3.60
CA LEU A 13 -20.76 -4.10 2.95
C LEU A 13 -19.45 -4.24 3.70
N CYS A 14 -18.55 -5.10 3.22
CA CYS A 14 -17.12 -4.98 3.49
C CYS A 14 -16.72 -3.65 2.87
N VAL A 15 -17.00 -2.56 3.58
CA VAL A 15 -16.33 -1.29 3.37
C VAL A 15 -14.86 -1.66 3.54
N PRO A 16 -14.02 -1.60 2.47
CA PRO A 16 -12.60 -1.80 2.66
C PRO A 16 -12.21 -0.83 3.77
N PRO A 17 -11.46 -1.27 4.80
CA PRO A 17 -11.02 -0.35 5.84
C PRO A 17 -10.43 0.84 5.12
N GLU A 18 -10.78 2.07 5.52
CA GLU A 18 -10.11 3.24 4.97
C GLU A 18 -8.62 3.02 5.21
N ILE A 19 -7.93 2.56 4.16
CA ILE A 19 -6.51 2.28 4.17
C ILE A 19 -5.94 3.66 4.33
N ARG A 20 -5.59 3.97 5.56
CA ARG A 20 -4.95 5.21 5.91
C ARG A 20 -3.66 5.22 5.07
N ALA A 21 -3.57 6.13 4.11
CA ALA A 21 -2.50 6.10 3.14
C ALA A 21 -1.18 6.44 3.84
N TRP A 22 -0.13 5.65 3.63
CA TRP A 22 1.21 6.09 3.98
C TRP A 22 1.80 6.81 2.77
N ASP A 23 1.82 8.13 2.86
CA ASP A 23 2.17 8.97 1.72
C ASP A 23 3.67 9.23 1.62
N GLY A 24 4.11 9.44 0.39
CA GLY A 24 5.50 9.71 0.07
C GLY A 24 5.69 10.11 -1.38
N PHE A 25 6.94 10.02 -1.84
CA PHE A 25 7.28 10.21 -3.24
C PHE A 25 8.33 9.20 -3.69
N ASP A 26 8.32 8.88 -4.98
CA ASP A 26 9.41 8.12 -5.61
C ASP A 26 10.63 9.03 -5.80
N ALA A 27 11.78 8.64 -5.29
CA ALA A 27 12.99 9.46 -5.36
C ALA A 27 13.55 9.63 -6.78
N ALA A 28 13.25 8.72 -7.70
CA ALA A 28 13.74 8.75 -9.07
C ALA A 28 12.81 9.57 -9.99
N SER A 29 11.49 9.38 -9.90
CA SER A 29 10.52 10.11 -10.74
C SER A 29 9.96 11.37 -10.10
N THR A 30 10.06 11.52 -8.77
CA THR A 30 9.39 12.55 -7.96
C THR A 30 7.87 12.47 -7.92
N ASP A 31 7.30 11.40 -8.47
CA ASP A 31 5.86 11.15 -8.44
C ASP A 31 5.40 10.92 -7.00
N LEU A 32 4.21 11.41 -6.68
CA LEU A 32 3.59 11.16 -5.39
C LEU A 32 3.09 9.71 -5.34
N VAL A 33 3.37 9.04 -4.23
CA VAL A 33 3.02 7.64 -4.03
C VAL A 33 2.36 7.40 -2.68
N GLU A 34 1.54 6.37 -2.64
CA GLU A 34 0.89 5.83 -1.45
C GLU A 34 1.36 4.39 -1.26
N VAL A 35 1.69 4.03 -0.02
CA VAL A 35 2.06 2.66 0.36
C VAL A 35 1.01 2.08 1.31
N ASN A 36 0.58 0.86 1.02
CA ASN A 36 -0.30 0.05 1.86
C ASN A 36 0.46 -1.21 2.30
N PRO A 37 0.51 -1.56 3.61
CA PRO A 37 -0.22 -1.00 4.76
C PRO A 37 0.31 0.33 5.32
N ASP A 38 -0.55 1.04 6.08
CA ASP A 38 -0.23 2.27 6.83
C ASP A 38 0.71 2.04 8.03
N ARG A 39 1.88 1.50 7.77
CA ARG A 39 2.91 1.30 8.78
C ARG A 39 4.25 1.20 8.10
N VAL A 40 5.31 1.41 8.88
CA VAL A 40 6.66 1.08 8.43
C VAL A 40 6.77 -0.45 8.29
N PRO A 41 6.95 -0.99 7.08
CA PRO A 41 7.09 -2.42 6.85
C PRO A 41 8.47 -2.92 7.26
N SER A 42 8.65 -4.24 7.27
CA SER A 42 9.96 -4.86 7.48
C SER A 42 10.58 -5.34 6.16
N PRO A 43 11.93 -5.41 6.05
CA PRO A 43 12.58 -6.08 4.92
C PRO A 43 12.06 -7.50 4.74
N GLY A 44 11.74 -7.87 3.49
CA GLY A 44 11.12 -9.14 3.11
C GLY A 44 9.59 -9.14 3.10
N GLU A 45 8.94 -8.07 3.59
CA GLU A 45 7.49 -7.88 3.47
C GLU A 45 7.11 -7.40 2.07
N THR A 46 5.88 -7.68 1.64
CA THR A 46 5.30 -7.11 0.41
C THR A 46 4.36 -5.96 0.75
N VAL A 47 4.47 -4.89 -0.02
CA VAL A 47 3.63 -3.69 0.10
C VAL A 47 3.04 -3.33 -1.24
N ASP A 48 1.85 -2.76 -1.25
CA ASP A 48 1.25 -2.20 -2.47
C ASP A 48 1.62 -0.72 -2.58
N VAL A 49 2.20 -0.34 -3.72
CA VAL A 49 2.61 1.03 -4.02
C VAL A 49 1.71 1.58 -5.11
N ARG A 50 0.90 2.59 -4.79
CA ARG A 50 0.07 3.31 -5.74
C ARG A 50 0.78 4.59 -6.18
N ASN A 51 0.89 4.81 -7.48
CA ASN A 51 1.34 6.08 -8.06
C ASN A 51 0.11 6.96 -8.31
N TYR A 52 0.10 8.19 -7.79
CA TYR A 52 -1.05 9.09 -7.93
C TYR A 52 -1.18 9.72 -9.31
N ASP A 53 -0.08 9.90 -10.03
CA ASP A 53 -0.09 10.51 -11.36
C ASP A 53 -0.65 9.55 -12.41
N THR A 54 -0.33 8.25 -12.30
CA THR A 54 -0.79 7.21 -13.24
C THR A 54 -2.00 6.43 -12.74
N ASP A 55 -2.38 6.59 -11.46
CA ASP A 55 -3.39 5.80 -10.76
C ASP A 55 -3.17 4.28 -10.86
N THR A 56 -1.90 3.86 -10.89
CA THR A 56 -1.52 2.44 -10.98
C THR A 56 -0.97 1.94 -9.65
N THR A 57 -1.42 0.76 -9.24
CA THR A 57 -0.90 0.06 -8.06
C THR A 57 -0.02 -1.11 -8.46
N GLU A 58 1.13 -1.23 -7.84
CA GLU A 58 2.05 -2.36 -7.99
C GLU A 58 2.45 -2.94 -6.63
N THR A 59 2.36 -4.26 -6.48
CA THR A 59 2.87 -4.98 -5.31
C THR A 59 4.40 -5.11 -5.42
N CYS A 60 5.11 -4.59 -4.42
CA CYS A 60 6.57 -4.57 -4.36
C CYS A 60 7.10 -5.31 -3.13
N LEU A 61 8.29 -5.90 -3.23
CA LEU A 61 9.01 -6.51 -2.12
C LEU A 61 9.90 -5.46 -1.43
N VAL A 62 9.81 -5.33 -0.11
CA VAL A 62 10.68 -4.42 0.66
C VAL A 62 12.07 -5.04 0.79
N GLU A 63 13.08 -4.35 0.26
CA GLU A 63 14.49 -4.76 0.35
C GLU A 63 15.18 -4.19 1.58
N SER A 64 14.93 -2.90 1.87
CA SER A 64 15.51 -2.23 3.04
C SER A 64 14.65 -1.05 3.49
N VAL A 65 14.80 -0.69 4.77
CA VAL A 65 14.08 0.39 5.41
C VAL A 65 15.06 1.20 6.25
N SER A 66 15.13 2.51 6.02
CA SER A 66 15.96 3.43 6.77
C SER A 66 15.10 4.53 7.38
N ARG A 67 15.19 4.73 8.70
CA ARG A 67 14.43 5.77 9.41
C ARG A 67 15.31 6.99 9.61
N ASN A 68 14.82 8.15 9.16
CA ASN A 68 15.41 9.45 9.43
C ASN A 68 14.55 10.22 10.45
N ALA A 69 15.01 11.39 10.89
CA ALA A 69 14.30 12.19 11.90
C ALA A 69 12.88 12.65 11.48
N ARG A 70 12.58 12.66 10.18
CA ARG A 70 11.29 13.16 9.63
C ARG A 70 10.66 12.27 8.57
N THR A 71 11.40 11.32 8.02
CA THR A 71 10.98 10.49 6.89
C THR A 71 11.47 9.06 7.08
N VAL A 72 10.88 8.14 6.33
CA VAL A 72 11.36 6.78 6.21
C VAL A 72 11.68 6.53 4.74
N GLU A 73 12.89 6.08 4.46
CA GLU A 73 13.28 5.65 3.13
C GLU A 73 13.02 4.16 2.99
N LEU A 74 12.24 3.80 1.96
CA LEU A 74 11.88 2.44 1.60
C LEU A 74 12.54 2.08 0.28
N VAL A 75 13.39 1.06 0.28
CA VAL A 75 13.88 0.48 -0.96
C VAL A 75 13.03 -0.73 -1.28
N VAL A 76 12.36 -0.71 -2.42
CA VAL A 76 11.44 -1.77 -2.84
C VAL A 76 11.83 -2.32 -4.20
N ARG A 77 11.60 -3.62 -4.41
CA ARG A 77 11.77 -4.30 -5.69
C ARG A 77 10.42 -4.59 -6.32
N THR A 78 10.24 -4.15 -7.55
CA THR A 78 9.06 -4.40 -8.36
C THR A 78 8.98 -5.86 -8.82
N SER A 79 7.82 -6.27 -9.32
CA SER A 79 7.61 -7.60 -9.90
C SER A 79 8.51 -7.86 -11.13
N ALA A 80 8.84 -6.79 -11.87
CA ALA A 80 9.77 -6.82 -12.99
C ALA A 80 11.26 -6.87 -12.56
N GLY A 81 11.55 -6.83 -11.26
CA GLY A 81 12.90 -6.88 -10.70
C GLY A 81 13.62 -5.53 -10.63
N ALA A 82 12.93 -4.41 -10.94
CA ALA A 82 13.49 -3.08 -10.80
C ALA A 82 13.46 -2.63 -9.33
N THR A 83 14.50 -1.94 -8.88
CA THR A 83 14.56 -1.36 -7.53
C THR A 83 14.14 0.11 -7.57
N ARG A 84 13.28 0.51 -6.63
CA ARG A 84 12.78 1.88 -6.44
C ARG A 84 13.08 2.33 -5.02
N THR A 85 13.37 3.62 -4.85
CA THR A 85 13.52 4.24 -3.53
C THR A 85 12.35 5.18 -3.30
N LEU A 86 11.57 4.91 -2.26
CA LEU A 86 10.41 5.68 -1.86
C LEU A 86 10.75 6.45 -0.59
N VAL A 87 10.52 7.76 -0.58
CA VAL A 87 10.68 8.59 0.61
C VAL A 87 9.31 8.85 1.18
N MET A 88 9.05 8.20 2.31
CA MET A 88 7.75 8.18 2.97
C MET A 88 7.73 9.14 4.16
N GLU A 89 6.54 9.62 4.52
CA GLU A 89 6.35 10.40 5.73
C GLU A 89 6.86 9.67 6.99
N GLY A 90 7.39 10.42 7.94
CA GLY A 90 7.82 9.86 9.23
C GLY A 90 6.65 9.23 10.01
N ARG A 91 6.94 8.14 10.72
CA ARG A 91 6.02 7.42 11.60
C ARG A 91 6.70 7.08 12.93
#